data_AF-A0A9D1ZZ70-F1
#
_entry.id   AF-A0A9D1ZZ70-F1
#
_cell.length_a   1.000
_cell.length_b   1.000
_cell.length_c   1.000
_cell.angle_alpha   90.00
_cell.angle_beta   90.00
_cell.angle_gamma   90.00
#
_symmetry.space_group_name_H-M   'P 1'
#
loop_
_entity.id
_entity.type
_entity.pdbx_description
1 polymer ?
#
loop_
_entity_poly.entity_id
_entity_poly.type
_entity_poly.pdbx_seq_one_letter_code
_entity_poly.pdbx_strand_id
1 'polypeptide(L)'
;MSEIKASKGARPVITVFLVVGVLLLAGAIALGIFFAVENSSRVQVDAAITQIVPRYNSDGDRVYDVYVNFTYNGQTYEHVELNYWNSDMNEGDVVTIYINGDDPTSVGTPKVVQIIIPCALAFFGAVFTFIGGWNIGKENKKYKGESAAKAKGTPVPCTVTSVIPDTTYVVNGRIVNNLLECVPQDKSLMATFVSRPFSAHNIVRLFSRITVYVDPDNPENYFVDLSSLTPPTPEEQLEIEKMFQPAGQVDIPAEGSGGTQDN
;
A
#
# COMPACT_ATOMS: atom_id res chain seq x y z
N MET A 1 -12.93 25.18 -20.87
CA MET A 1 -13.16 24.08 -19.91
C MET A 1 -11.81 23.46 -19.60
N SER A 2 -11.41 23.35 -18.33
CA SER A 2 -10.11 22.77 -17.95
C SER A 2 -10.09 21.28 -18.25
N GLU A 3 -8.98 20.78 -18.79
CA GLU A 3 -8.77 19.36 -19.11
C GLU A 3 -8.91 18.50 -17.84
N ILE A 4 -9.89 17.60 -17.80
CA ILE A 4 -10.07 16.67 -16.68
C ILE A 4 -9.04 15.54 -16.82
N LYS A 5 -8.13 15.44 -15.86
CA LYS A 5 -7.08 14.41 -15.83
C LYS A 5 -7.39 13.34 -14.81
N ALA A 6 -7.00 12.11 -15.13
CA ALA A 6 -7.04 11.00 -14.18
C ALA A 6 -6.07 11.24 -13.01
N SER A 7 -6.53 10.90 -11.81
CA SER A 7 -5.78 10.93 -10.56
C SER A 7 -4.78 9.76 -10.49
N LYS A 8 -3.66 9.98 -9.79
CA LYS A 8 -2.65 8.92 -9.54
C LYS A 8 -3.07 7.94 -8.43
N GLY A 9 -4.13 8.24 -7.68
CA GLY A 9 -4.74 7.33 -6.69
C GLY A 9 -3.77 6.82 -5.63
N ALA A 10 -3.96 5.56 -5.21
CA ALA A 10 -3.16 4.89 -4.18
C ALA A 10 -1.79 4.36 -4.66
N ARG A 11 -1.47 4.49 -5.96
CA ARG A 11 -0.22 3.98 -6.57
C ARG A 11 1.06 4.35 -5.80
N PRO A 12 1.30 5.62 -5.39
CA PRO A 12 2.52 5.96 -4.66
C PRO A 12 2.61 5.24 -3.31
N VAL A 13 1.49 5.06 -2.61
CA VAL A 13 1.45 4.34 -1.33
C VAL A 13 1.85 2.88 -1.55
N ILE A 14 1.26 2.22 -2.54
CA ILE A 14 1.57 0.80 -2.86
C ILE A 14 3.03 0.63 -3.26
N THR A 15 3.61 1.58 -4.00
CA THR A 15 5.04 1.59 -4.35
C THR A 15 5.94 1.65 -3.12
N VAL A 16 5.58 2.44 -2.10
CA VAL A 16 6.35 2.50 -0.84
C VAL A 16 6.37 1.12 -0.15
N PHE A 17 5.23 0.43 -0.08
CA PHE A 17 5.19 -0.94 0.48
C PHE A 17 6.12 -1.90 -0.26
N LEU A 18 6.15 -1.83 -1.60
CA LEU A 18 7.05 -2.66 -2.41
C LEU A 18 8.52 -2.34 -2.12
N VAL A 19 8.90 -1.06 -2.10
CA VAL A 19 10.29 -0.63 -1.86
C VAL A 19 10.75 -1.04 -0.47
N VAL A 20 9.94 -0.79 0.56
CA VAL A 20 10.25 -1.21 1.93
C VAL A 20 10.41 -2.72 2.03
N GLY A 21 9.50 -3.49 1.40
CA GLY A 21 9.59 -4.95 1.37
C GLY A 21 10.89 -5.46 0.75
N VAL A 22 11.32 -4.89 -0.38
CA VAL A 22 12.58 -5.26 -1.05
C VAL A 22 13.79 -4.92 -0.19
N LEU A 23 13.80 -3.76 0.49
CA LEU A 23 14.88 -3.38 1.40
C LEU A 23 14.99 -4.33 2.60
N LEU A 24 13.87 -4.73 3.18
CA LEU A 24 13.84 -5.72 4.28
C LEU A 24 14.38 -7.08 3.82
N LEU A 25 14.01 -7.54 2.62
CA LEU A 25 14.54 -8.78 2.05
C LEU A 25 16.05 -8.69 1.79
N ALA A 26 16.53 -7.58 1.23
CA ALA A 26 17.96 -7.35 1.02
C ALA A 26 18.73 -7.35 2.34
N GLY A 27 18.18 -6.70 3.38
CA GLY A 27 18.72 -6.72 4.74
C GLY A 27 18.76 -8.12 5.35
N ALA A 28 17.68 -8.90 5.18
CA ALA A 28 17.62 -10.30 5.63
C ALA A 28 18.70 -11.16 4.98
N ILE A 29 18.91 -11.01 3.66
CA ILE A 29 19.93 -11.74 2.92
C ILE A 29 21.33 -11.32 3.39
N ALA A 30 21.59 -10.02 3.52
CA ALA A 30 22.89 -9.51 3.95
C ALA A 30 23.25 -9.99 5.37
N LEU A 31 22.31 -9.89 6.32
CA LEU A 31 22.50 -10.39 7.68
C LEU A 31 22.64 -11.91 7.71
N GLY A 32 21.86 -12.63 6.90
CA GLY A 32 21.97 -14.09 6.78
C GLY A 32 23.35 -14.52 6.28
N ILE A 33 23.90 -13.84 5.28
CA ILE A 33 25.27 -14.09 4.78
C ILE A 33 26.30 -13.73 5.86
N PHE A 34 26.15 -12.58 6.51
CA PHE A 34 27.06 -12.14 7.58
C PHE A 34 27.14 -13.18 8.70
N PHE A 35 25.99 -13.64 9.21
CA PHE A 35 25.95 -14.66 10.27
C PHE A 35 26.40 -16.04 9.79
N ALA A 36 26.14 -16.41 8.52
CA ALA A 36 26.63 -17.66 7.97
C ALA A 36 28.17 -17.69 7.90
N VAL A 37 28.78 -16.59 7.48
CA VAL A 37 30.24 -16.42 7.47
C VAL A 37 30.78 -16.42 8.90
N GLU A 38 30.18 -15.63 9.79
CA GLU A 38 30.59 -15.58 11.20
C GLU A 38 30.53 -16.96 11.86
N ASN A 39 29.46 -17.73 11.66
CA ASN A 39 29.29 -19.03 12.30
C ASN A 39 30.20 -20.12 11.70
N SER A 40 30.70 -19.95 10.47
CA SER A 40 31.54 -20.95 9.80
C SER A 40 32.91 -21.16 10.44
N SER A 41 33.40 -20.16 11.19
CA SER A 41 34.72 -20.17 11.84
C SER A 41 34.64 -20.31 13.38
N ARG A 42 33.43 -20.50 13.94
CA ARG A 42 33.23 -20.52 15.39
C ARG A 42 33.18 -21.93 15.95
N VAL A 43 33.77 -22.12 17.12
CA VAL A 43 33.80 -23.38 17.85
C VAL A 43 32.83 -23.32 19.02
N GLN A 44 32.05 -24.39 19.20
CA GLN A 44 31.11 -24.51 20.30
C GLN A 44 31.84 -24.98 21.57
N VAL A 45 31.66 -24.25 22.67
CA VAL A 45 32.23 -24.59 23.98
C VAL A 45 31.18 -24.35 25.07
N ASP A 46 31.16 -25.20 26.09
CA ASP A 46 30.35 -24.99 27.28
C ASP A 46 31.11 -24.11 28.28
N ALA A 47 30.46 -23.04 28.73
CA ALA A 47 31.03 -22.03 29.61
C ALA A 47 30.15 -21.84 30.85
N ALA A 48 30.77 -21.71 32.01
CA ALA A 48 30.06 -21.44 33.25
C ALA A 48 29.94 -19.93 33.46
N ILE A 49 28.73 -19.44 33.76
CA ILE A 49 28.48 -18.05 34.13
C ILE A 49 29.07 -17.81 35.52
N THR A 50 30.05 -16.93 35.60
CA THR A 50 30.73 -16.61 36.85
C THR A 50 30.23 -15.34 37.48
N GLN A 51 29.69 -14.41 36.69
CA GLN A 51 29.22 -13.12 37.20
C GLN A 51 28.19 -12.48 36.28
N ILE A 52 27.17 -11.83 36.87
CA ILE A 52 26.22 -10.98 36.16
C ILE A 52 26.20 -9.58 36.82
N VAL A 53 26.65 -8.56 36.09
CA VAL A 53 26.79 -7.20 36.62
C VAL A 53 25.72 -6.29 35.99
N PRO A 54 24.80 -5.69 36.78
CA PRO A 54 23.88 -4.69 36.26
C PRO A 54 24.61 -3.38 35.95
N ARG A 55 24.29 -2.79 34.81
CA ARG A 55 24.71 -1.43 34.41
C ARG A 55 23.52 -0.66 33.84
N TYR A 56 23.70 0.64 33.62
CA TYR A 56 22.70 1.48 32.96
C TYR A 56 23.25 1.94 31.62
N ASN A 57 22.44 1.84 30.56
CA ASN A 57 22.79 2.39 29.26
C ASN A 57 22.59 3.93 29.24
N SER A 58 22.89 4.56 28.11
CA SER A 58 22.71 6.02 27.92
C SER A 58 21.28 6.50 28.09
N ASP A 59 20.31 5.61 27.87
CA ASP A 59 18.88 5.91 27.89
C ASP A 59 18.29 5.71 29.30
N GLY A 60 19.13 5.29 30.27
CA GLY A 60 18.72 5.02 31.64
C GLY A 60 18.10 3.64 31.86
N ASP A 61 18.10 2.77 30.84
CA ASP A 61 17.64 1.40 30.96
C ASP A 61 18.70 0.52 31.64
N ARG A 62 18.22 -0.34 32.53
CA ARG A 62 19.06 -1.32 33.21
C ARG A 62 19.39 -2.46 32.24
N VAL A 63 20.67 -2.65 31.95
CA VAL A 63 21.21 -3.77 31.16
C VAL A 63 22.20 -4.56 32.02
N TYR A 64 22.65 -5.72 31.53
CA TYR A 64 23.52 -6.62 32.31
C TYR A 64 24.72 -7.06 31.48
N ASP A 65 25.91 -6.96 32.07
CA ASP A 65 27.14 -7.56 31.55
C ASP A 65 27.30 -8.94 32.17
N VAL A 66 27.56 -9.95 31.34
CA VAL A 66 27.66 -11.36 31.78
C VAL A 66 29.07 -11.85 31.52
N TYR A 67 29.70 -12.46 32.52
CA TYR A 67 31.03 -13.03 32.42
C TYR A 67 31.00 -14.54 32.57
N VAL A 68 31.82 -15.22 31.76
CA VAL A 68 31.93 -16.68 31.76
C VAL A 68 33.36 -17.16 31.86
N ASN A 69 33.52 -18.39 32.35
CA ASN A 69 34.78 -19.14 32.31
C ASN A 69 34.59 -20.41 31.49
N PHE A 70 35.59 -20.76 30.68
CA PHE A 70 35.60 -21.99 29.90
C PHE A 70 37.02 -22.49 29.62
N THR A 71 37.14 -23.74 29.17
CA THR A 71 38.43 -24.32 28.77
C THR A 71 38.39 -24.67 27.29
N TYR A 72 39.41 -24.22 26.54
CA TYR A 72 39.57 -24.52 25.13
C TYR A 72 41.03 -24.87 24.84
N ASN A 73 41.27 -25.96 24.10
CA ASN A 73 42.63 -26.49 23.81
C ASN A 73 43.55 -26.63 25.04
N GLY A 74 42.99 -27.04 26.18
CA GLY A 74 43.75 -27.23 27.43
C GLY A 74 44.12 -25.94 28.17
N GLN A 75 43.71 -24.78 27.66
CA GLN A 75 43.87 -23.48 28.32
C GLN A 75 42.53 -23.01 28.89
N THR A 76 42.55 -22.55 30.13
CA THR A 76 41.40 -21.94 30.79
C THR A 76 41.36 -20.45 30.49
N TYR A 77 40.19 -19.99 30.06
CA TYR A 77 39.85 -18.60 29.84
C TYR A 77 38.87 -18.18 30.92
N GLU A 78 39.21 -17.12 31.64
CA GLU A 78 38.44 -16.64 32.78
C GLU A 78 37.93 -15.22 32.51
N HIS A 79 36.76 -14.91 33.04
CA HIS A 79 36.16 -13.58 33.01
C HIS A 79 35.97 -13.03 31.58
N VAL A 80 35.54 -13.89 30.66
CA VAL A 80 35.23 -13.50 29.28
C VAL A 80 33.82 -12.94 29.22
N GLU A 81 33.67 -11.73 28.68
CA GLU A 81 32.38 -11.03 28.56
C GLU A 81 31.53 -11.63 27.42
N LEU A 82 30.25 -11.89 27.71
CA LEU A 82 29.25 -12.18 26.68
C LEU A 82 28.64 -10.88 26.18
N ASN A 83 28.42 -10.79 24.87
CA ASN A 83 27.73 -9.66 24.24
C ASN A 83 26.19 -9.74 24.34
N TYR A 84 25.65 -10.59 25.22
CA TYR A 84 24.22 -10.78 25.41
C TYR A 84 23.90 -11.24 26.84
N TRP A 85 22.69 -10.90 27.29
CA TRP A 85 22.07 -11.39 28.51
C TRP A 85 20.63 -11.83 28.21
N ASN A 86 20.17 -12.88 28.88
CA ASN A 86 18.77 -13.31 28.90
C ASN A 86 18.31 -13.43 30.36
N SER A 87 17.03 -13.19 30.63
CA SER A 87 16.42 -13.28 31.96
C SER A 87 16.54 -14.67 32.61
N ASP A 88 16.75 -15.71 31.81
CA ASP A 88 16.88 -17.09 32.30
C ASP A 88 18.31 -17.43 32.75
N MET A 89 19.28 -16.53 32.58
CA MET A 89 20.67 -16.73 32.99
C MET A 89 20.89 -16.43 34.47
N ASN A 90 21.52 -17.36 35.18
CA ASN A 90 21.94 -17.18 36.57
C ASN A 90 23.44 -17.47 36.74
N GLU A 91 24.03 -16.90 37.78
CA GLU A 91 25.40 -17.25 38.19
C GLU A 91 25.47 -18.74 38.56
N GLY A 92 26.49 -19.44 38.05
CA GLY A 92 26.66 -20.88 38.18
C GLY A 92 26.04 -21.71 37.05
N ASP A 93 25.21 -21.13 36.19
CA ASP A 93 24.65 -21.85 35.04
C ASP A 93 25.74 -22.16 34.00
N VAL A 94 25.60 -23.30 33.32
CA VAL A 94 26.43 -23.67 32.18
C VAL A 94 25.68 -23.33 30.89
N VAL A 95 26.27 -22.47 30.08
CA VAL A 95 25.73 -22.03 28.79
C VAL A 95 26.66 -22.42 27.66
N THR A 96 26.09 -22.81 26.53
CA THR A 96 26.87 -23.05 25.32
C THR A 96 27.15 -21.72 24.62
N ILE A 97 28.43 -21.44 24.37
CA ILE A 97 28.91 -20.26 23.63
C ILE A 97 29.63 -20.65 22.35
N TYR A 98 29.82 -19.69 21.46
CA TYR A 98 30.51 -19.85 20.17
C TYR A 98 31.72 -18.93 20.11
N ILE A 99 32.93 -19.49 20.24
CA ILE A 99 34.18 -18.72 20.28
C ILE A 99 34.90 -18.74 18.93
N ASN A 100 35.76 -17.74 18.65
CA ASN A 100 36.70 -17.84 17.52
C ASN A 100 37.87 -18.74 17.93
N GLY A 101 38.23 -19.73 17.11
CA GLY A 101 39.35 -20.63 17.40
C GLY A 101 40.71 -19.92 17.45
N ASP A 102 40.88 -18.85 16.68
CA ASP A 102 42.11 -18.04 16.63
C ASP A 102 42.15 -17.00 17.77
N ASP A 103 40.99 -16.55 18.25
CA ASP A 103 40.82 -15.64 19.38
C ASP A 103 39.64 -16.09 20.28
N PRO A 104 39.90 -16.98 21.26
CA PRO A 104 38.86 -17.53 22.13
C PRO A 104 38.11 -16.49 22.96
N THR A 105 38.66 -15.29 23.18
CA THR A 105 37.99 -14.22 23.92
C THR A 105 36.89 -13.54 23.10
N SER A 106 36.91 -13.69 21.77
CA SER A 106 35.84 -13.26 20.90
C SER A 106 34.68 -14.23 20.95
N VAL A 107 33.62 -13.87 21.67
CA VAL A 107 32.36 -14.61 21.72
C VAL A 107 31.42 -14.12 20.62
N GLY A 108 30.89 -15.06 19.83
CA GLY A 108 29.95 -14.82 18.75
C GLY A 108 28.52 -14.62 19.23
N THR A 109 27.71 -14.00 18.36
CA THR A 109 26.28 -13.76 18.60
C THR A 109 25.51 -15.09 18.78
N PRO A 110 24.50 -15.16 19.66
CA PRO A 110 23.69 -16.38 19.83
C PRO A 110 23.03 -16.85 18.52
N LYS A 111 23.08 -18.16 18.23
CA LYS A 111 22.43 -18.77 17.05
C LYS A 111 20.94 -18.41 16.93
N VAL A 112 20.24 -18.32 18.06
CA VAL A 112 18.83 -17.93 18.09
C VAL A 112 18.64 -16.54 17.49
N VAL A 113 19.47 -15.57 17.85
CA VAL A 113 19.44 -14.21 17.31
C VAL A 113 19.84 -14.20 15.83
N GLN A 114 20.88 -14.95 15.48
CA GLN A 114 21.37 -15.09 14.10
C GLN A 114 20.31 -15.68 13.15
N ILE A 115 19.35 -16.45 13.66
CA ILE A 115 18.25 -17.03 12.86
C ILE A 115 17.00 -16.15 12.93
N ILE A 116 16.57 -15.76 14.14
CA ILE A 116 15.30 -15.04 14.33
C ILE A 116 15.30 -13.70 13.61
N ILE A 117 16.38 -12.92 13.72
CA ILE A 117 16.42 -11.58 13.11
C ILE A 117 16.30 -11.68 11.58
N PRO A 118 17.17 -12.40 10.84
CA PRO A 118 17.03 -12.53 9.40
C PRO A 118 15.70 -13.16 8.97
N CYS A 119 15.21 -14.16 9.70
CA CYS A 119 13.91 -14.78 9.38
C CYS A 119 12.73 -13.82 9.55
N ALA A 120 12.73 -13.01 10.61
CA ALA A 120 11.70 -12.00 10.83
C ALA A 120 11.73 -10.93 9.73
N LEU A 121 12.92 -10.39 9.40
CA LEU A 121 13.09 -9.46 8.28
C LEU A 121 12.63 -10.08 6.95
N ALA A 122 12.98 -11.34 6.70
CA ALA A 122 12.56 -12.05 5.49
C ALA A 122 11.04 -12.21 5.43
N PHE A 123 10.40 -12.58 6.54
CA PHE A 123 8.95 -12.74 6.62
C PHE A 123 8.21 -11.43 6.34
N PHE A 124 8.56 -10.35 7.06
CA PHE A 124 7.93 -9.04 6.83
C PHE A 124 8.26 -8.50 5.43
N GLY A 125 9.49 -8.67 4.97
CA GLY A 125 9.91 -8.29 3.62
C GLY A 125 9.09 -9.01 2.54
N ALA A 126 8.83 -10.30 2.71
CA ALA A 126 8.01 -11.09 1.80
C ALA A 126 6.54 -10.63 1.78
N VAL A 127 5.94 -10.39 2.96
CA VAL A 127 4.55 -9.89 3.06
C VAL A 127 4.39 -8.54 2.36
N PHE A 128 5.28 -7.59 2.64
CA PHE A 128 5.23 -6.25 2.05
C PHE A 128 5.46 -6.29 0.53
N THR A 129 6.43 -7.10 0.08
CA THR A 129 6.71 -7.29 -1.34
C THR A 129 5.55 -7.96 -2.07
N PHE A 130 4.90 -8.95 -1.45
CA PHE A 130 3.74 -9.62 -2.03
C PHE A 130 2.56 -8.66 -2.19
N ILE A 131 2.21 -7.92 -1.14
CA ILE A 131 1.10 -6.95 -1.17
C ILE A 131 1.38 -5.85 -2.20
N GLY A 132 2.58 -5.26 -2.19
CA GLY A 132 2.96 -4.21 -3.14
C GLY A 132 3.04 -4.72 -4.57
N GLY A 133 3.75 -5.83 -4.78
CA GLY A 133 4.04 -6.41 -6.09
C GLY A 133 2.80 -6.97 -6.79
N TRP A 134 1.92 -7.65 -6.07
CA TRP A 134 0.67 -8.18 -6.63
C TRP A 134 -0.25 -7.07 -7.13
N ASN A 135 -0.44 -6.02 -6.33
CA ASN A 135 -1.29 -4.88 -6.71
C ASN A 135 -0.69 -4.10 -7.89
N ILE A 136 0.62 -3.80 -7.86
CA ILE A 136 1.31 -3.13 -8.98
C ILE A 136 1.25 -3.99 -10.25
N GLY A 137 1.39 -5.31 -10.14
CA GLY A 137 1.29 -6.23 -11.26
C GLY A 137 -0.08 -6.17 -11.94
N LYS A 138 -1.16 -6.23 -11.15
CA LYS A 138 -2.55 -6.06 -11.64
C LYS A 138 -2.75 -4.70 -12.30
N GLU A 139 -2.32 -3.63 -11.65
CA GLU A 139 -2.43 -2.28 -12.19
C GLU A 139 -1.63 -2.07 -13.47
N ASN A 140 -0.44 -2.67 -13.59
CA ASN A 140 0.38 -2.59 -14.80
C ASN A 140 -0.25 -3.36 -15.95
N LYS A 141 -0.87 -4.52 -15.70
CA LYS A 141 -1.65 -5.23 -16.73
C LYS A 141 -2.80 -4.37 -17.23
N LYS A 142 -3.58 -3.79 -16.30
CA LYS A 142 -4.67 -2.86 -16.64
C LYS A 142 -4.16 -1.66 -17.42
N TYR A 143 -3.11 -0.99 -16.93
CA TYR A 143 -2.51 0.18 -17.58
C TYR A 143 -2.02 -0.14 -19.00
N LYS A 144 -1.37 -1.29 -19.20
CA LYS A 144 -0.94 -1.73 -20.54
C LYS A 144 -2.14 -1.92 -21.46
N GLY A 145 -3.21 -2.57 -21.00
CA GLY A 145 -4.45 -2.74 -21.74
C GLY A 145 -5.07 -1.39 -22.13
N GLU A 146 -5.23 -0.48 -21.17
CA GLU A 146 -5.76 0.85 -21.44
C GLU A 146 -4.87 1.67 -22.38
N SER A 147 -3.54 1.58 -22.25
CA SER A 147 -2.61 2.27 -23.14
C SER A 147 -2.66 1.71 -24.55
N ALA A 148 -2.86 0.40 -24.70
CA ALA A 148 -3.04 -0.24 -26.01
C ALA A 148 -4.38 0.19 -26.63
N ALA A 149 -5.47 0.18 -25.84
CA ALA A 149 -6.78 0.66 -26.25
C ALA A 149 -6.73 2.14 -26.67
N LYS A 150 -6.02 3.00 -25.94
CA LYS A 150 -5.83 4.40 -26.33
C LYS A 150 -5.08 4.57 -27.66
N ALA A 151 -4.10 3.71 -27.94
CA ALA A 151 -3.24 3.83 -29.11
C ALA A 151 -3.84 3.24 -30.39
N LYS A 152 -4.61 2.15 -30.28
CA LYS A 152 -5.11 1.35 -31.42
C LYS A 152 -6.59 0.99 -31.33
N GLY A 153 -7.26 1.33 -30.24
CA GLY A 153 -8.64 0.96 -30.00
C GLY A 153 -9.61 1.69 -30.91
N THR A 154 -10.77 1.08 -31.10
CA THR A 154 -11.86 1.67 -31.88
C THR A 154 -12.57 2.72 -31.02
N PRO A 155 -12.76 3.96 -31.51
CA PRO A 155 -13.49 4.99 -30.76
C PRO A 155 -14.99 4.67 -30.73
N VAL A 156 -15.55 4.60 -29.53
CA VAL A 156 -16.97 4.35 -29.26
C VAL A 156 -17.56 5.59 -28.57
N PRO A 157 -18.50 6.31 -29.21
CA PRO A 157 -19.17 7.44 -28.58
C PRO A 157 -20.11 6.94 -27.48
N CYS A 158 -19.94 7.49 -26.28
CA CYS A 158 -20.71 7.11 -25.10
C CYS A 158 -21.38 8.33 -24.46
N THR A 159 -22.48 8.07 -23.75
CA THR A 159 -23.22 9.06 -22.97
C THR A 159 -23.02 8.79 -21.48
N VAL A 160 -22.66 9.82 -20.73
CA VAL A 160 -22.47 9.75 -19.27
C VAL A 160 -23.80 9.49 -18.57
N THR A 161 -23.87 8.42 -17.79
CA THR A 161 -25.07 8.01 -17.05
C THR A 161 -24.96 8.29 -15.57
N SER A 162 -23.75 8.22 -14.99
CA SER A 162 -23.55 8.46 -13.57
C SER A 162 -22.16 9.02 -13.27
N VAL A 163 -22.04 9.70 -12.13
CA VAL A 163 -20.78 10.10 -11.52
C VAL A 163 -20.83 9.65 -10.07
N ILE A 164 -20.00 8.67 -9.72
CA ILE A 164 -20.02 8.03 -8.40
C ILE A 164 -18.75 8.36 -7.63
N PRO A 165 -18.80 8.47 -6.30
CA PRO A 165 -17.62 8.71 -5.49
C PRO A 165 -16.69 7.48 -5.46
N ASP A 166 -15.38 7.70 -5.58
CA ASP A 166 -14.36 6.64 -5.43
C ASP A 166 -13.97 6.51 -3.95
N THR A 167 -14.48 5.50 -3.27
CA THR A 167 -14.23 5.26 -1.84
C THR A 167 -12.87 4.60 -1.57
N THR A 168 -12.08 4.27 -2.60
CA THR A 168 -10.80 3.58 -2.42
C THR A 168 -9.70 4.47 -1.84
N TYR A 169 -9.85 5.80 -1.95
CA TYR A 169 -8.86 6.75 -1.47
C TYR A 169 -9.52 7.94 -0.76
N VAL A 170 -9.32 8.00 0.56
CA VAL A 170 -9.92 8.99 1.45
C VAL A 170 -8.80 9.77 2.15
N VAL A 171 -8.88 11.10 2.12
CA VAL A 171 -7.91 12.00 2.78
C VAL A 171 -8.67 12.79 3.85
N ASN A 172 -8.23 12.71 5.10
CA ASN A 172 -8.86 13.38 6.25
C ASN A 172 -10.37 13.08 6.37
N GLY A 173 -10.77 11.83 6.14
CA GLY A 173 -12.17 11.40 6.17
C GLY A 173 -13.02 11.87 4.99
N ARG A 174 -12.43 12.49 3.96
CA ARG A 174 -13.14 13.00 2.77
C ARG A 174 -12.74 12.24 1.51
N ILE A 175 -13.74 11.94 0.70
CA ILE A 175 -13.57 11.37 -0.64
C ILE A 175 -13.02 12.46 -1.56
N VAL A 176 -11.92 12.17 -2.26
CA VAL A 176 -11.21 13.16 -3.10
C VAL A 176 -11.30 12.87 -4.59
N ASN A 177 -11.79 11.69 -4.98
CA ASN A 177 -11.94 11.28 -6.37
C ASN A 177 -13.37 10.81 -6.68
N ASN A 178 -13.77 10.96 -7.94
CA ASN A 178 -14.99 10.38 -8.53
C ASN A 178 -14.62 9.43 -9.66
N LEU A 179 -15.55 8.54 -10.01
CA LEU A 179 -15.57 7.71 -11.21
C LEU A 179 -16.75 8.15 -12.09
N LEU A 180 -16.57 8.03 -13.40
CA LEU A 180 -17.60 8.34 -14.40
C LEU A 180 -18.03 7.03 -15.04
N GLU A 181 -19.34 6.76 -15.04
CA GLU A 181 -19.93 5.66 -15.79
C GLU A 181 -20.60 6.20 -17.05
N CYS A 182 -20.42 5.47 -18.16
CA CYS A 182 -21.04 5.81 -19.43
C CYS A 182 -21.43 4.55 -20.21
N VAL A 183 -22.42 4.70 -21.07
CA VAL A 183 -22.92 3.64 -21.95
C VAL A 183 -22.78 4.06 -23.42
N PRO A 184 -22.54 3.13 -24.35
CA PRO A 184 -22.54 3.40 -25.77
C PRO A 184 -23.84 4.07 -26.23
N GLN A 185 -23.73 5.00 -27.18
CA GLN A 185 -24.92 5.56 -27.84
C GLN A 185 -25.61 4.53 -28.73
N ASP A 186 -24.83 3.64 -29.33
CA ASP A 186 -25.35 2.48 -30.03
C ASP A 186 -25.79 1.43 -28.99
N LYS A 187 -27.12 1.33 -28.81
CA LYS A 187 -27.77 0.42 -27.87
C LYS A 187 -27.52 -1.07 -28.17
N SER A 188 -26.97 -1.41 -29.34
CA SER A 188 -26.55 -2.79 -29.64
C SER A 188 -25.33 -3.22 -28.83
N LEU A 189 -24.48 -2.27 -28.42
CA LEU A 189 -23.38 -2.50 -27.49
C LEU A 189 -23.89 -2.39 -26.05
N MET A 190 -24.37 -3.50 -25.51
CA MET A 190 -24.79 -3.63 -24.10
C MET A 190 -23.55 -3.67 -23.17
N ALA A 191 -22.85 -2.54 -23.07
CA ALA A 191 -21.67 -2.37 -22.23
C ALA A 191 -21.79 -1.14 -21.33
N THR A 192 -21.17 -1.20 -20.15
CA THR A 192 -20.98 -0.03 -19.28
C THR A 192 -19.50 0.16 -19.07
N PHE A 193 -19.00 1.36 -19.33
CA PHE A 193 -17.60 1.71 -19.18
C PHE A 193 -17.41 2.61 -17.97
N VAL A 194 -16.35 2.35 -17.20
CA VAL A 194 -16.01 3.09 -15.99
C VAL A 194 -14.66 3.79 -16.18
N SER A 195 -14.60 5.09 -15.92
CA SER A 195 -13.37 5.86 -16.05
C SER A 195 -12.34 5.52 -14.98
N ARG A 196 -11.10 6.01 -15.17
CA ARG A 196 -10.17 6.14 -14.05
C ARG A 196 -10.69 7.18 -13.03
N PRO A 197 -10.26 7.10 -11.76
CA PRO A 197 -10.54 8.12 -10.77
C PRO A 197 -10.08 9.50 -11.27
N PHE A 198 -10.90 10.52 -11.06
CA PHE A 198 -10.56 11.92 -11.34
C PHE A 198 -10.96 12.80 -10.15
N SER A 199 -10.35 13.99 -10.02
CA SER A 199 -10.60 14.85 -8.85
C SER A 199 -12.08 15.17 -8.69
N ALA A 200 -12.60 14.99 -7.49
CA ALA A 200 -14.00 15.27 -7.14
C ALA A 200 -14.39 16.75 -7.30
N HIS A 201 -13.41 17.64 -7.46
CA HIS A 201 -13.64 19.05 -7.76
C HIS A 201 -14.11 19.29 -9.21
N ASN A 202 -13.91 18.34 -10.12
CA ASN A 202 -14.38 18.47 -11.49
C ASN A 202 -15.86 18.10 -11.58
N ILE A 203 -16.67 19.08 -11.99
CA ILE A 203 -18.10 18.88 -12.20
C ILE A 203 -18.31 18.28 -13.59
N VAL A 204 -18.86 17.08 -13.64
CA VAL A 204 -19.30 16.41 -14.88
C VAL A 204 -20.82 16.39 -14.90
N ARG A 205 -21.41 16.84 -16.01
CA ARG A 205 -22.87 16.82 -16.20
C ARG A 205 -23.31 15.45 -16.70
N LEU A 206 -24.43 14.95 -16.20
CA LEU A 206 -25.09 13.78 -16.79
C LEU A 206 -25.46 14.07 -18.25
N PHE A 207 -25.53 13.02 -19.06
CA PHE A 207 -25.78 13.07 -20.50
C PHE A 207 -24.69 13.78 -21.33
N SER A 208 -23.54 14.11 -20.73
CA SER A 208 -22.37 14.54 -21.49
C SER A 208 -21.89 13.45 -22.43
N ARG A 209 -21.32 13.84 -23.56
CA ARG A 209 -20.71 12.93 -24.54
C ARG A 209 -19.23 12.72 -24.22
N ILE A 210 -18.78 11.49 -24.33
CA ILE A 210 -17.38 11.09 -24.08
C ILE A 210 -16.98 9.98 -25.04
N THR A 211 -15.72 9.97 -25.45
CA THR A 211 -15.16 8.92 -26.30
C THR A 211 -14.51 7.85 -25.44
N VAL A 212 -14.86 6.59 -25.68
CA VAL A 212 -14.20 5.42 -25.10
C VAL A 212 -13.46 4.70 -26.21
N TYR A 213 -12.17 4.44 -26.03
CA TYR A 213 -11.40 3.61 -26.95
C TYR A 213 -11.43 2.17 -26.46
N VAL A 214 -11.96 1.25 -27.27
CA VAL A 214 -12.08 -0.17 -26.91
C VAL A 214 -11.11 -0.98 -27.77
N ASP A 215 -10.31 -1.83 -27.14
CA ASP A 215 -9.43 -2.77 -27.83
C ASP A 215 -10.28 -3.83 -28.57
N PRO A 216 -10.20 -3.93 -29.91
CA PRO A 216 -11.01 -4.87 -30.69
C PRO A 216 -10.61 -6.33 -30.43
N ASP A 217 -9.36 -6.58 -30.04
CA ASP A 217 -8.87 -7.95 -29.77
C ASP A 217 -9.24 -8.39 -28.35
N ASN A 218 -9.46 -7.44 -27.43
CA ASN A 218 -9.89 -7.70 -26.06
C ASN A 218 -10.78 -6.57 -25.51
N PRO A 219 -12.12 -6.67 -25.63
CA PRO A 219 -13.05 -5.63 -25.19
C PRO A 219 -13.02 -5.30 -23.69
N GLU A 220 -12.42 -6.15 -22.84
CA GLU A 220 -12.19 -5.82 -21.42
C GLU A 220 -11.14 -4.71 -21.25
N ASN A 221 -10.26 -4.51 -22.23
CA ASN A 221 -9.31 -3.42 -22.28
C ASN A 221 -9.95 -2.22 -22.98
N TYR A 222 -10.25 -1.17 -22.22
CA TYR A 222 -10.78 0.07 -22.77
C TYR A 222 -10.20 1.28 -22.06
N PHE A 223 -10.20 2.42 -22.72
CA PHE A 223 -9.74 3.69 -22.16
C PHE A 223 -10.82 4.77 -22.34
N VAL A 224 -11.36 5.25 -21.22
CA VAL A 224 -12.31 6.37 -21.19
C VAL A 224 -11.54 7.69 -21.25
N ASP A 225 -11.71 8.45 -22.34
CA ASP A 225 -10.97 9.70 -22.55
C ASP A 225 -11.68 10.89 -21.90
N LEU A 226 -11.37 11.15 -20.63
CA LEU A 226 -11.89 12.29 -19.87
C LEU A 226 -11.61 13.66 -20.51
N SER A 227 -10.62 13.76 -21.41
CA SER A 227 -10.33 15.01 -22.12
C SER A 227 -11.27 15.27 -23.29
N SER A 228 -11.97 14.24 -23.77
CA SER A 228 -12.98 14.31 -24.84
C SER A 228 -14.37 14.71 -24.34
N LEU A 229 -14.53 14.95 -23.03
CA LEU A 229 -15.82 15.23 -22.42
C LEU A 229 -16.43 16.51 -22.98
N THR A 230 -17.64 16.39 -23.54
CA THR A 230 -18.41 17.50 -24.09
C THR A 230 -19.80 17.56 -23.42
N PRO A 231 -20.23 18.72 -22.92
CA PRO A 231 -21.55 18.84 -22.30
C PRO A 231 -22.67 18.59 -23.32
N PRO A 232 -23.88 18.19 -22.88
CA PRO A 232 -25.03 18.06 -23.77
C PRO A 232 -25.36 19.41 -24.41
N THR A 233 -25.82 19.39 -25.67
CA THR A 233 -26.23 20.60 -26.40
C THR A 233 -27.42 21.27 -25.71
N PRO A 234 -27.68 22.57 -25.97
CA PRO A 234 -28.87 23.23 -25.45
C PRO A 234 -30.19 22.52 -25.81
N GLU A 235 -30.26 21.87 -26.97
CA GLU A 235 -31.42 21.09 -27.42
C GLU A 235 -31.57 19.80 -26.60
N GLU A 236 -30.48 19.06 -26.39
CA GLU A 236 -30.45 17.88 -25.53
C GLU A 236 -30.80 18.23 -24.08
N GLN A 237 -30.33 19.39 -23.58
CA GLN A 237 -30.67 19.90 -22.26
C GLN A 237 -32.17 20.17 -22.12
N LEU A 238 -32.80 20.75 -23.15
CA LEU A 238 -34.24 21.01 -23.15
C LEU A 238 -35.06 19.71 -23.18
N GLU A 239 -34.61 18.69 -23.90
CA GLU A 239 -35.27 17.36 -23.87
C GLU A 239 -35.12 16.67 -22.52
N ILE A 240 -33.93 16.74 -21.92
CA ILE A 240 -33.68 16.23 -20.56
C ILE A 240 -34.58 16.96 -19.56
N GLU A 241 -34.65 18.29 -19.62
CA GLU A 241 -35.49 19.10 -18.73
C GLU A 241 -36.98 18.74 -18.88
N LYS A 242 -37.46 18.52 -20.11
CA LYS A 242 -38.84 18.04 -20.38
C LYS A 242 -39.10 16.64 -19.83
N MET A 243 -38.11 15.74 -19.82
CA MET A 243 -38.25 14.39 -19.24
C MET A 243 -38.32 14.40 -17.70
N PHE A 244 -37.80 15.44 -17.05
CA PHE A 244 -37.79 15.59 -15.59
C PHE A 244 -38.79 16.63 -15.05
N GLN A 245 -39.61 17.27 -15.91
CA GLN A 245 -40.70 18.11 -15.46
C GLN A 245 -41.81 17.25 -14.80
N PRO A 246 -42.20 17.53 -13.55
CA PRO A 246 -43.32 16.84 -12.93
C PRO A 246 -44.60 17.16 -13.70
N ALA A 247 -45.32 16.12 -14.13
CA ALA A 247 -46.61 16.28 -14.77
C ALA A 247 -47.60 16.98 -13.81
N GLY A 248 -48.00 18.20 -14.15
CA GLY A 248 -49.13 18.89 -13.54
C GLY A 248 -48.79 19.84 -12.40
N GLN A 249 -48.43 21.08 -12.75
CA GLN A 249 -48.65 22.21 -11.85
C GLN A 249 -50.12 22.60 -11.99
N VAL A 250 -50.95 22.14 -11.05
CA VAL A 250 -52.35 22.55 -10.93
C VAL A 250 -52.36 23.99 -10.44
N ASP A 251 -52.87 24.91 -11.27
CA ASP A 251 -53.17 26.28 -10.86
C ASP A 251 -54.24 26.26 -9.74
N ILE A 252 -53.84 26.57 -8.51
CA ILE A 252 -54.77 26.84 -7.42
C ILE A 252 -55.04 28.35 -7.42
N PRO A 253 -56.28 28.82 -7.62
CA PRO A 253 -56.59 30.24 -7.56
C PRO A 253 -56.47 30.74 -6.11
N ALA A 254 -55.86 31.90 -5.94
CA ALA A 254 -55.67 32.55 -4.65
C ALA A 254 -57.01 33.05 -4.08
N GLU A 255 -57.54 32.38 -3.06
CA GLU A 255 -58.52 32.95 -2.14
C GLU A 255 -57.79 33.85 -1.13
N GLY A 256 -57.84 35.15 -1.35
CA GLY A 256 -57.42 36.17 -0.40
C GLY A 256 -58.52 36.42 0.63
N SER A 257 -58.38 35.83 1.81
CA SER A 257 -59.20 36.11 3.00
C SER A 257 -58.31 36.63 4.14
N GLY A 258 -58.50 37.90 4.50
CA GLY A 258 -58.63 38.31 5.91
C GLY A 258 -57.39 38.81 6.65
N GLY A 259 -57.40 40.14 6.90
CA GLY A 259 -56.92 40.77 8.14
C GLY A 259 -55.44 41.12 8.22
N THR A 260 -55.00 42.23 8.80
CA THR A 260 -55.63 43.29 9.61
C THR A 260 -54.62 44.45 9.63
N GLN A 261 -55.07 45.70 9.43
CA GLN A 261 -54.26 46.89 9.68
C GLN A 261 -54.46 47.32 11.13
N ASP A 262 -53.35 47.43 11.88
CA ASP A 262 -53.30 48.12 13.16
C ASP A 262 -53.38 49.64 12.94
N ASN A 263 -54.35 50.25 13.64
CA ASN A 263 -54.27 51.55 14.30
C ASN A 263 -55.25 51.56 15.46
#